data_AF-A0A218X5X1-F1
#
_entry.id   AF-A0A218X5X1-F1
#
_cell.length_a   1.000
_cell.length_b   1.000
_cell.length_c   1.000
_cell.angle_alpha   90.00
_cell.angle_beta   90.00
_cell.angle_gamma   90.00
#
_symmetry.space_group_name_H-M   'P 1'
#
loop_
_entity.id
_entity.type
_entity.pdbx_description
1 polymer ?
#
loop_
_entity_poly.entity_id
_entity_poly.type
_entity_poly.pdbx_seq_one_letter_code
_entity_poly.pdbx_strand_id
1 'polypeptide(L)'
;MEAGDNLASSSGAHPADSSRTIEKSEAASTVCRNKSCSSRFLECIGAHEIFSSELWRASLTELVATAALMFTLTTSIISCLESGETNPKLLVPMAVFINAFLFLLVTVPLTGGHMNPIFSFIALLKGVITLSRASAYILAQCIGSVIGFLAIKSVMSHEAAQKFSLGGCALNGLGPGTALILEFICTFLVLFIGVTVAFDERRSKELGLVVVCTVVAAAMAVAVFVSVTVTGNAQYGGVGLNPARCLGAALAEGRGLWDGHWVFWIGPLLGCVVYSAISSNMPKEGSVPVDEEHSILKLGQDSCFGSPANVRTLVSV
;
A
#
# COMPACT_ATOMS: atom_id res chain seq x y z
N MET A 1 -59.87 -34.01 63.32
CA MET A 1 -60.00 -35.42 62.93
C MET A 1 -59.64 -35.45 61.45
N GLU A 2 -58.46 -35.84 61.00
CA GLU A 2 -57.34 -36.59 61.58
C GLU A 2 -56.01 -36.01 61.06
N ALA A 3 -54.98 -36.17 61.89
CA ALA A 3 -53.58 -35.93 61.60
C ALA A 3 -52.93 -37.20 61.03
N GLY A 4 -51.76 -37.08 60.40
CA GLY A 4 -50.94 -38.23 60.01
C GLY A 4 -49.64 -37.83 59.32
N ASP A 5 -48.58 -37.68 60.11
CA ASP A 5 -47.19 -37.44 59.73
C ASP A 5 -46.56 -38.61 58.93
N ASN A 6 -45.55 -38.31 58.11
CA ASN A 6 -44.33 -39.14 58.05
C ASN A 6 -43.11 -38.36 57.50
N LEU A 7 -41.98 -38.57 58.19
CA LEU A 7 -40.68 -37.90 58.09
C LEU A 7 -39.64 -38.73 57.28
N ALA A 8 -38.51 -38.07 56.96
CA ALA A 8 -37.18 -38.57 56.54
C ALA A 8 -36.95 -38.78 55.02
N SER A 9 -35.80 -38.43 54.40
CA SER A 9 -34.43 -38.17 54.90
C SER A 9 -33.61 -37.30 53.92
N SER A 10 -32.57 -36.63 54.44
CA SER A 10 -31.54 -35.88 53.70
C SER A 10 -30.33 -36.74 53.30
N SER A 11 -29.62 -36.36 52.23
CA SER A 11 -28.16 -36.55 51.94
C SER A 11 -27.97 -36.92 50.45
N GLY A 12 -27.03 -36.40 49.66
CA GLY A 12 -25.89 -35.52 49.88
C GLY A 12 -25.35 -35.07 48.52
N ALA A 13 -24.88 -33.82 48.43
CA ALA A 13 -24.24 -33.28 47.24
C ALA A 13 -22.75 -33.67 47.23
N HIS A 14 -22.28 -34.36 46.19
CA HIS A 14 -20.87 -34.62 45.94
C HIS A 14 -20.26 -33.50 45.08
N PRO A 15 -19.18 -32.81 45.52
CA PRO A 15 -18.46 -31.82 44.73
C PRO A 15 -17.27 -32.50 44.04
N ALA A 16 -17.49 -33.13 42.88
CA ALA A 16 -16.39 -33.72 42.10
C ALA A 16 -16.47 -33.46 40.58
N ASP A 17 -17.53 -32.81 40.10
CA ASP A 17 -17.80 -32.68 38.66
C ASP A 17 -17.55 -31.26 38.09
N SER A 18 -17.35 -30.27 38.95
CA SER A 18 -17.10 -28.89 38.52
C SER A 18 -15.69 -28.69 37.94
N SER A 19 -14.64 -29.27 38.54
CA SER A 19 -13.25 -29.07 38.10
C SER A 19 -12.95 -29.74 36.74
N ARG A 20 -13.52 -30.92 36.46
CA ARG A 20 -13.38 -31.60 35.15
C ARG A 20 -14.11 -30.89 34.02
N THR A 21 -15.18 -30.16 34.35
CA THR A 21 -15.99 -29.43 33.36
C THR A 21 -15.32 -28.11 32.99
N ILE A 22 -14.64 -27.47 33.95
CA ILE A 22 -13.83 -26.26 33.72
C ILE A 22 -12.59 -26.56 32.86
N GLU A 23 -11.82 -27.64 33.17
CA GLU A 23 -10.65 -28.04 32.36
C GLU A 23 -11.01 -28.39 30.90
N LYS A 24 -12.17 -29.03 30.67
CA LYS A 24 -12.64 -29.33 29.31
C LYS A 24 -13.09 -28.08 28.56
N SER A 25 -13.62 -27.08 29.25
CA SER A 25 -14.04 -25.80 28.66
C SER A 25 -12.83 -24.93 28.27
N GLU A 26 -11.80 -24.89 29.11
CA GLU A 26 -10.53 -24.23 28.82
C GLU A 26 -9.74 -24.93 27.70
N ALA A 27 -9.71 -26.26 27.69
CA ALA A 27 -9.09 -27.01 26.60
C ALA A 27 -9.84 -26.83 25.26
N ALA A 28 -11.16 -26.83 25.26
CA ALA A 28 -11.96 -26.60 24.05
C ALA A 28 -11.84 -25.15 23.53
N SER A 29 -11.81 -24.16 24.42
CA SER A 29 -11.62 -22.75 24.03
C SER A 29 -10.21 -22.49 23.50
N THR A 30 -9.18 -23.12 24.08
CA THR A 30 -7.79 -23.04 23.61
C THR A 30 -7.62 -23.73 22.25
N VAL A 31 -8.26 -24.87 22.03
CA VAL A 31 -8.24 -25.59 20.74
C VAL A 31 -9.00 -24.83 19.65
N CYS A 32 -10.16 -24.23 19.95
CA CYS A 32 -10.88 -23.38 19.00
C CYS A 32 -10.10 -22.09 18.66
N ARG A 33 -9.43 -21.49 19.65
CA ARG A 33 -8.57 -20.31 19.46
C ARG A 33 -7.33 -20.62 18.61
N ASN A 34 -6.69 -21.76 18.83
CA ASN A 34 -5.56 -22.23 18.00
C ASN A 34 -5.98 -22.59 16.57
N LYS A 35 -7.14 -23.21 16.36
CA LYS A 35 -7.67 -23.49 15.01
C LYS A 35 -8.04 -22.20 14.26
N SER A 36 -8.62 -21.21 14.93
CA SER A 36 -8.94 -19.90 14.35
C SER A 36 -7.69 -19.10 13.98
N CYS A 37 -6.65 -19.11 14.83
CA CYS A 37 -5.37 -18.48 14.55
C CYS A 37 -4.62 -19.18 13.41
N SER A 38 -4.65 -20.51 13.36
CA SER A 38 -4.03 -21.31 12.28
C SER A 38 -4.73 -21.12 10.94
N SER A 39 -6.06 -21.00 10.91
CA SER A 39 -6.83 -20.75 9.67
C SER A 39 -6.55 -19.36 9.10
N ARG A 40 -6.55 -18.31 9.93
CA ARG A 40 -6.18 -16.95 9.49
C ARG A 40 -4.73 -16.83 9.02
N PHE A 41 -3.82 -17.57 9.66
CA PHE A 41 -2.42 -17.62 9.26
C PHE A 41 -2.24 -18.30 7.90
N LEU A 42 -2.92 -19.43 7.66
CA LEU A 42 -2.89 -20.14 6.38
C LEU A 42 -3.55 -19.34 5.24
N GLU A 43 -4.61 -18.58 5.55
CA GLU A 43 -5.21 -17.62 4.62
C GLU A 43 -4.25 -16.48 4.27
N CYS A 44 -3.54 -15.92 5.26
CA CYS A 44 -2.53 -14.88 5.04
C CYS A 44 -1.35 -15.37 4.17
N ILE A 45 -0.93 -16.64 4.35
CA ILE A 45 0.11 -17.26 3.52
C ILE A 45 -0.36 -17.39 2.06
N GLY A 46 -1.63 -17.73 1.84
CA GLY A 46 -2.18 -17.90 0.50
C GLY A 46 -1.59 -19.08 -0.28
N ALA A 47 -1.22 -20.18 0.40
CA ALA A 47 -0.57 -21.33 -0.26
C ALA A 47 -1.43 -21.97 -1.37
N HIS A 48 -2.76 -21.86 -1.25
CA HIS A 48 -3.70 -22.34 -2.25
C HIS A 48 -3.64 -21.53 -3.56
N GLU A 49 -3.22 -20.25 -3.51
CA GLU A 49 -3.12 -19.40 -4.70
C GLU A 49 -1.95 -19.78 -5.61
N ILE A 50 -0.93 -20.47 -5.09
CA ILE A 50 0.27 -20.85 -5.86
C ILE A 50 -0.10 -21.72 -7.07
N PHE A 51 -1.16 -22.52 -6.94
CA PHE A 51 -1.66 -23.39 -8.02
C PHE A 51 -2.73 -22.72 -8.88
N SER A 52 -3.10 -21.47 -8.61
CA SER A 52 -4.11 -20.74 -9.38
C SER A 52 -3.50 -20.12 -10.64
N SER A 53 -4.14 -20.34 -11.78
CA SER A 53 -3.77 -19.71 -13.05
C SER A 53 -3.87 -18.18 -13.00
N GLU A 54 -4.79 -17.66 -12.20
CA GLU A 54 -5.01 -16.22 -12.06
C GLU A 54 -3.83 -15.52 -11.40
N LEU A 55 -3.17 -16.16 -10.42
CA LEU A 55 -1.95 -15.61 -9.81
C LEU A 55 -0.83 -15.46 -10.84
N TRP A 56 -0.61 -16.49 -11.66
CA TRP A 56 0.45 -16.47 -12.68
C TRP A 56 0.15 -15.50 -13.82
N ARG A 57 -1.11 -15.39 -14.23
CA ARG A 57 -1.56 -14.38 -15.20
C ARG A 57 -1.34 -12.97 -14.67
N ALA A 58 -1.75 -12.69 -13.44
CA ALA A 58 -1.55 -11.39 -12.81
C ALA A 58 -0.05 -11.08 -12.61
N SER A 59 0.74 -12.06 -12.22
CA SER A 59 2.21 -11.91 -12.09
C SER A 59 2.87 -11.62 -13.45
N LEU A 60 2.42 -12.26 -14.54
CA LEU A 60 2.89 -11.95 -15.88
C LEU A 60 2.52 -10.51 -16.29
N THR A 61 1.32 -10.05 -15.95
CA THR A 61 0.91 -8.66 -16.18
C THR A 61 1.80 -7.69 -15.39
N GLU A 62 2.10 -7.95 -14.11
CA GLU A 62 3.03 -7.16 -13.31
C GLU A 62 4.45 -7.13 -13.91
N LEU A 63 4.93 -8.27 -14.44
CA LEU A 63 6.22 -8.36 -15.12
C LEU A 63 6.25 -7.47 -16.37
N VAL A 64 5.28 -7.63 -17.27
CA VAL A 64 5.22 -6.89 -18.54
C VAL A 64 5.01 -5.40 -18.29
N ALA A 65 4.13 -5.05 -17.36
CA ALA A 65 3.87 -3.66 -16.97
C ALA A 65 5.12 -3.02 -16.36
N THR A 66 5.84 -3.72 -15.47
CA THR A 66 7.07 -3.18 -14.88
C THR A 66 8.17 -3.02 -15.93
N ALA A 67 8.32 -3.96 -16.87
CA ALA A 67 9.29 -3.83 -17.97
C ALA A 67 9.00 -2.61 -18.85
N ALA A 68 7.76 -2.45 -19.27
CA ALA A 68 7.33 -1.32 -20.09
C ALA A 68 7.39 0.01 -19.33
N LEU A 69 7.03 0.03 -18.04
CA LEU A 69 7.16 1.20 -17.18
C LEU A 69 8.63 1.60 -17.04
N MET A 70 9.54 0.66 -16.75
CA MET A 70 10.97 0.99 -16.62
C MET A 70 11.54 1.54 -17.91
N PHE A 71 11.19 0.94 -19.05
CA PHE A 71 11.61 1.42 -20.37
C PHE A 71 11.15 2.85 -20.63
N THR A 72 9.85 3.12 -20.51
CA THR A 72 9.23 4.42 -20.84
C THR A 72 9.55 5.51 -19.82
N LEU A 73 9.43 5.23 -18.52
CA LEU A 73 9.71 6.17 -17.44
C LEU A 73 11.16 6.63 -17.49
N THR A 74 12.10 5.69 -17.57
CA THR A 74 13.53 6.01 -17.46
C THR A 74 14.02 6.76 -18.69
N THR A 75 13.61 6.37 -19.89
CA THR A 75 13.93 7.11 -21.12
C THR A 75 13.31 8.51 -21.12
N SER A 76 12.08 8.66 -20.60
CA SER A 76 11.45 9.99 -20.44
C SER A 76 12.25 10.88 -19.48
N ILE A 77 12.69 10.34 -18.34
CA ILE A 77 13.52 11.08 -17.37
C ILE A 77 14.84 11.50 -18.01
N ILE A 78 15.54 10.59 -18.69
CA ILE A 78 16.80 10.90 -19.38
C ILE A 78 16.59 11.99 -20.43
N SER A 79 15.52 11.90 -21.23
CA SER A 79 15.17 12.92 -22.23
C SER A 79 14.92 14.29 -21.60
N CYS A 80 14.22 14.35 -20.46
CA CYS A 80 14.03 15.60 -19.73
C CYS A 80 15.36 16.20 -19.23
N LEU A 81 16.27 15.36 -18.74
CA LEU A 81 17.59 15.79 -18.25
C LEU A 81 18.53 16.23 -19.38
N GLU A 82 18.39 15.65 -20.57
CA GLU A 82 19.22 15.96 -21.74
C GLU A 82 18.72 17.19 -22.54
N SER A 83 17.46 17.59 -22.36
CA SER A 83 16.78 18.66 -23.13
C SER A 83 17.49 20.02 -23.17
N GLY A 84 18.47 20.27 -22.29
CA GLY A 84 19.19 21.55 -22.23
C GLY A 84 18.34 22.70 -21.67
N GLU A 85 17.15 22.39 -21.17
CA GLU A 85 16.24 23.38 -20.58
C GLU A 85 16.79 23.97 -19.29
N THR A 86 16.45 25.23 -19.03
CA THR A 86 16.96 25.98 -17.86
C THR A 86 16.45 25.43 -16.53
N ASN A 87 15.31 24.73 -16.51
CA ASN A 87 14.67 24.21 -15.29
C ASN A 87 14.17 22.75 -15.44
N PRO A 88 15.07 21.76 -15.58
CA PRO A 88 14.68 20.35 -15.71
C PRO A 88 13.99 19.79 -14.45
N LYS A 89 14.09 20.51 -13.33
CA LYS A 89 13.50 20.15 -12.03
C LYS A 89 11.99 19.96 -12.07
N LEU A 90 11.28 20.62 -13.00
CA LEU A 90 9.82 20.47 -13.15
C LEU A 90 9.44 19.43 -14.22
N LEU A 91 10.31 19.22 -15.23
CA LEU A 91 10.06 18.27 -16.31
C LEU A 91 10.12 16.82 -15.83
N VAL A 92 11.08 16.49 -14.96
CA VAL A 92 11.23 15.12 -14.42
C VAL A 92 9.99 14.67 -13.62
N PRO A 93 9.47 15.44 -12.64
CA PRO A 93 8.21 15.12 -11.96
C PRO A 93 7.02 14.96 -12.91
N MET A 94 6.94 15.78 -13.97
CA MET A 94 5.86 15.68 -14.95
C MET A 94 5.96 14.37 -15.75
N ALA A 95 7.16 13.98 -16.18
CA ALA A 95 7.39 12.69 -16.83
C ALA A 95 7.03 11.52 -15.91
N VAL A 96 7.38 11.60 -14.62
CA VAL A 96 6.99 10.61 -13.61
C VAL A 96 5.47 10.53 -13.48
N PHE A 97 4.78 11.68 -13.38
CA PHE A 97 3.33 11.75 -13.28
C PHE A 97 2.65 11.08 -14.49
N ILE A 98 3.01 11.48 -15.71
CA ILE A 98 2.37 10.98 -16.94
C ILE A 98 2.54 9.47 -17.06
N ASN A 99 3.78 8.97 -16.93
CA ASN A 99 4.05 7.54 -17.04
C ASN A 99 3.32 6.76 -15.94
N ALA A 100 3.46 7.18 -14.68
CA ALA A 100 2.78 6.51 -13.58
C ALA A 100 1.26 6.49 -13.76
N PHE A 101 0.65 7.61 -14.12
CA PHE A 101 -0.79 7.72 -14.30
C PHE A 101 -1.30 6.76 -15.39
N LEU A 102 -0.66 6.72 -16.56
CA LEU A 102 -1.07 5.86 -17.67
C LEU A 102 -0.93 4.38 -17.32
N PHE A 103 0.19 3.98 -16.72
CA PHE A 103 0.40 2.60 -16.32
C PHE A 103 -0.55 2.18 -15.20
N LEU A 104 -0.78 3.02 -14.18
CA LEU A 104 -1.75 2.76 -13.12
C LEU A 104 -3.17 2.61 -13.69
N LEU A 105 -3.60 3.51 -14.57
CA LEU A 105 -4.95 3.48 -15.16
C LEU A 105 -5.23 2.15 -15.89
N VAL A 106 -4.24 1.59 -16.56
CA VAL A 106 -4.37 0.32 -17.29
C VAL A 106 -4.25 -0.89 -16.37
N THR A 107 -3.35 -0.86 -15.39
CA THR A 107 -2.98 -2.05 -14.61
C THR A 107 -3.77 -2.22 -13.32
N VAL A 108 -4.29 -1.15 -12.72
CA VAL A 108 -5.10 -1.22 -11.50
C VAL A 108 -6.29 -2.17 -11.66
N PRO A 109 -7.09 -2.13 -12.75
CA PRO A 109 -8.19 -3.08 -12.94
C PRO A 109 -7.75 -4.52 -13.17
N LEU A 110 -6.49 -4.76 -13.57
CA LEU A 110 -5.98 -6.08 -13.96
C LEU A 110 -5.32 -6.81 -12.79
N THR A 111 -4.45 -6.11 -12.04
CA THR A 111 -3.60 -6.71 -11.01
C THR A 111 -3.60 -5.97 -9.68
N GLY A 112 -4.23 -4.79 -9.62
CA GLY A 112 -4.01 -3.77 -8.59
C GLY A 112 -2.95 -2.73 -8.97
N GLY A 113 -2.21 -2.95 -10.07
CA GLY A 113 -1.28 -1.97 -10.64
C GLY A 113 -0.13 -1.62 -9.72
N HIS A 114 0.57 -2.62 -9.19
CA HIS A 114 1.61 -2.38 -8.19
C HIS A 114 2.91 -1.89 -8.84
N MET A 115 3.44 -2.64 -9.82
CA MET A 115 4.68 -2.37 -10.58
C MET A 115 5.89 -1.95 -9.73
N ASN A 116 5.84 -2.22 -8.43
CA ASN A 116 6.75 -1.74 -7.42
C ASN A 116 6.65 -2.66 -6.19
N PRO A 117 7.78 -3.23 -5.73
CA PRO A 117 7.81 -4.07 -4.54
C PRO A 117 7.21 -3.42 -3.28
N ILE A 118 7.28 -2.09 -3.18
CA ILE A 118 6.75 -1.32 -2.05
C ILE A 118 5.23 -1.30 -2.05
N PHE A 119 4.59 -1.15 -3.21
CA PHE A 119 3.13 -1.23 -3.31
C PHE A 119 2.62 -2.65 -3.05
N SER A 120 3.35 -3.68 -3.52
CA SER A 120 3.06 -5.08 -3.16
C SER A 120 3.23 -5.34 -1.66
N PHE A 121 4.29 -4.80 -1.05
CA PHE A 121 4.56 -5.01 0.36
C PHE A 121 3.55 -4.28 1.27
N ILE A 122 3.15 -3.05 0.95
CA ILE A 122 2.12 -2.36 1.73
C ILE A 122 0.75 -3.01 1.55
N ALA A 123 0.42 -3.51 0.35
CA ALA A 123 -0.80 -4.27 0.11
C ALA A 123 -0.83 -5.55 0.97
N LEU A 124 0.31 -6.24 1.12
CA LEU A 124 0.46 -7.37 2.04
C LEU A 124 0.24 -6.94 3.49
N LEU A 125 0.92 -5.89 3.96
CA LEU A 125 0.78 -5.40 5.34
C LEU A 125 -0.65 -4.95 5.67
N LYS A 126 -1.38 -4.45 4.67
CA LYS A 126 -2.78 -4.02 4.79
C LYS A 126 -3.78 -5.17 4.61
N GLY A 127 -3.31 -6.38 4.33
CA GLY A 127 -4.14 -7.57 4.11
C GLY A 127 -4.95 -7.55 2.81
N VAL A 128 -4.57 -6.71 1.85
CA VAL A 128 -5.21 -6.59 0.53
C VAL A 128 -4.82 -7.78 -0.36
N ILE A 129 -3.58 -8.27 -0.21
CA ILE A 129 -3.07 -9.44 -0.93
C ILE A 129 -2.40 -10.42 0.04
N THR A 130 -2.35 -11.70 -0.34
CA THR A 130 -1.66 -12.75 0.40
C THR A 130 -0.15 -12.69 0.23
N LEU A 131 0.59 -13.35 1.12
CA LEU A 131 2.06 -13.42 1.06
C LEU A 131 2.56 -14.09 -0.23
N SER A 132 1.91 -15.16 -0.67
CA SER A 132 2.24 -15.85 -1.93
C SER A 132 2.12 -14.90 -3.13
N ARG A 133 1.01 -14.15 -3.21
CA ARG A 133 0.78 -13.14 -4.26
C ARG A 133 1.80 -12.01 -4.21
N ALA A 134 2.06 -11.46 -3.03
CA ALA A 134 3.06 -10.41 -2.85
C ALA A 134 4.45 -10.87 -3.32
N SER A 135 4.83 -12.09 -2.95
CA SER A 135 6.12 -12.67 -3.35
C SER A 135 6.22 -12.87 -4.86
N ALA A 136 5.18 -13.41 -5.49
CA ALA A 136 5.13 -13.59 -6.94
C ALA A 136 5.19 -12.26 -7.70
N TYR A 137 4.46 -11.25 -7.23
CA TYR A 137 4.48 -9.90 -7.79
C TYR A 137 5.86 -9.26 -7.67
N ILE A 138 6.49 -9.31 -6.48
CA ILE A 138 7.82 -8.73 -6.26
C ILE A 138 8.85 -9.38 -7.20
N LEU A 139 8.82 -10.70 -7.34
CA LEU A 139 9.72 -11.41 -8.26
C LEU A 139 9.47 -11.00 -9.72
N ALA A 140 8.20 -10.96 -10.14
CA ALA A 140 7.79 -10.52 -11.47
C ALA A 140 8.23 -9.09 -11.78
N GLN A 141 8.06 -8.17 -10.82
CA GLN A 141 8.48 -6.77 -10.92
C GLN A 141 9.99 -6.64 -11.06
N CYS A 142 10.77 -7.39 -10.27
CA CYS A 142 12.23 -7.40 -10.38
C CYS A 142 12.70 -7.93 -11.74
N ILE A 143 12.14 -9.05 -12.22
CA ILE A 143 12.47 -9.61 -13.53
C ILE A 143 12.07 -8.64 -14.65
N GLY A 144 10.85 -8.10 -14.59
CA GLY A 144 10.36 -7.12 -15.56
C GLY A 144 11.25 -5.88 -15.62
N SER A 145 11.65 -5.36 -14.46
CA SER A 145 12.59 -4.23 -14.38
C SER A 145 13.92 -4.53 -15.08
N VAL A 146 14.54 -5.69 -14.81
CA VAL A 146 15.77 -6.10 -15.50
C VAL A 146 15.58 -6.16 -17.02
N ILE A 147 14.47 -6.74 -17.50
CA ILE A 147 14.14 -6.77 -18.94
C ILE A 147 14.04 -5.35 -19.51
N GLY A 148 13.34 -4.45 -18.82
CA GLY A 148 13.20 -3.05 -19.23
C GLY A 148 14.53 -2.32 -19.34
N PHE A 149 15.42 -2.47 -18.35
CA PHE A 149 16.74 -1.84 -18.37
C PHE A 149 17.70 -2.47 -19.40
N LEU A 150 17.62 -3.79 -19.63
CA LEU A 150 18.35 -4.43 -20.73
C LEU A 150 17.88 -3.92 -22.10
N ALA A 151 16.58 -3.68 -22.27
CA ALA A 151 16.03 -3.08 -23.47
C ALA A 151 16.48 -1.62 -23.65
N ILE A 152 16.55 -0.81 -22.58
CA ILE A 152 17.13 0.54 -22.65
C ILE A 152 18.59 0.46 -23.08
N LYS A 153 19.38 -0.42 -22.42
CA LYS A 153 20.82 -0.57 -22.70
C LYS A 153 21.10 -0.99 -24.14
N SER A 154 20.21 -1.75 -24.78
CA SER A 154 20.41 -2.21 -26.16
C SER A 154 20.08 -1.16 -27.22
N VAL A 155 19.19 -0.20 -26.92
CA VAL A 155 18.74 0.82 -27.89
C VAL A 155 19.35 2.20 -27.66
N MET A 156 19.78 2.50 -26.42
CA MET A 156 20.32 3.81 -26.05
C MET A 156 21.78 3.96 -26.46
N SER A 157 22.20 5.19 -26.79
CA SER A 157 23.61 5.46 -27.13
C SER A 157 24.52 5.18 -25.93
N HIS A 158 25.73 4.70 -26.21
CA HIS A 158 26.69 4.35 -25.15
C HIS A 158 27.07 5.57 -24.29
N GLU A 159 27.15 6.75 -24.91
CA GLU A 159 27.45 8.01 -24.22
C GLU A 159 26.34 8.40 -23.24
N ALA A 160 25.07 8.36 -23.66
CA ALA A 160 23.94 8.65 -22.78
C ALA A 160 23.82 7.61 -21.65
N ALA A 161 24.07 6.33 -21.96
CA ALA A 161 24.05 5.25 -20.98
C ALA A 161 25.06 5.47 -19.84
N GLN A 162 26.29 5.84 -20.19
CA GLN A 162 27.32 6.17 -19.19
C GLN A 162 27.01 7.46 -18.44
N LYS A 163 26.63 8.53 -19.15
CA LYS A 163 26.36 9.86 -18.57
C LYS A 163 25.26 9.83 -17.51
N PHE A 164 24.19 9.07 -17.77
CA PHE A 164 23.04 8.99 -16.87
C PHE A 164 22.99 7.68 -16.06
N SER A 165 24.01 6.82 -16.17
CA SER A 165 24.05 5.48 -15.55
C SER A 165 22.76 4.67 -15.81
N LEU A 166 22.31 4.66 -17.08
CA LEU A 166 21.02 4.12 -17.53
C LEU A 166 19.78 4.69 -16.81
N GLY A 167 19.90 5.81 -16.10
CA GLY A 167 18.86 6.38 -15.23
C GLY A 167 18.68 5.60 -13.93
N GLY A 168 19.67 4.81 -13.52
CA GLY A 168 19.65 4.03 -12.28
C GLY A 168 19.70 4.85 -10.99
N CYS A 169 19.48 4.18 -9.86
CA CYS A 169 19.54 4.80 -8.55
C CYS A 169 20.98 4.79 -8.04
N ALA A 170 21.55 5.97 -7.77
CA ALA A 170 22.91 6.14 -7.27
C ALA A 170 22.93 7.18 -6.17
N LEU A 171 23.90 7.07 -5.25
CA LEU A 171 24.06 8.03 -4.15
C LEU A 171 24.60 9.38 -4.65
N ASN A 172 25.39 9.41 -5.73
CA ASN A 172 25.90 10.63 -6.37
C ASN A 172 26.50 11.66 -5.39
N GLY A 173 27.31 11.17 -4.43
CA GLY A 173 27.96 12.00 -3.41
C GLY A 173 27.14 12.24 -2.13
N LEU A 174 25.89 11.76 -2.05
CA LEU A 174 25.15 11.73 -0.79
C LEU A 174 25.69 10.61 0.11
N GLY A 175 25.79 10.90 1.40
CA GLY A 175 26.04 9.86 2.40
C GLY A 175 24.88 8.85 2.45
N PRO A 176 25.13 7.55 2.67
CA PRO A 176 24.09 6.52 2.74
C PRO A 176 22.98 6.83 3.74
N GLY A 177 23.31 7.45 4.88
CA GLY A 177 22.33 7.84 5.90
C GLY A 177 21.37 8.93 5.43
N THR A 178 21.87 9.94 4.71
CA THR A 178 21.03 11.01 4.12
C THR A 178 20.12 10.44 3.04
N ALA A 179 20.65 9.58 2.16
CA ALA A 179 19.86 8.91 1.14
C ALA A 179 18.78 8.01 1.76
N LEU A 180 19.09 7.31 2.86
CA LEU A 180 18.13 6.48 3.59
C LEU A 180 16.97 7.29 4.16
N ILE A 181 17.26 8.42 4.80
CA ILE A 181 16.23 9.33 5.33
C ILE A 181 15.37 9.85 4.18
N LEU A 182 15.98 10.21 3.05
CA LEU A 182 15.26 10.73 1.91
C LEU A 182 14.33 9.70 1.27
N GLU A 183 14.82 8.48 1.01
CA GLU A 183 14.00 7.36 0.53
C GLU A 183 12.84 7.07 1.49
N PHE A 184 13.12 6.99 2.80
CA PHE A 184 12.12 6.76 3.82
C PHE A 184 11.01 7.83 3.80
N ILE A 185 11.37 9.11 3.87
CA ILE A 185 10.39 10.22 3.93
C ILE A 185 9.58 10.28 2.65
N CYS A 186 10.24 10.24 1.49
CA CYS A 186 9.56 10.33 0.20
C CYS A 186 8.63 9.13 -0.02
N THR A 187 9.06 7.90 0.29
CA THR A 187 8.17 6.73 0.22
C THR A 187 7.01 6.87 1.20
N PHE A 188 7.25 7.28 2.44
CA PHE A 188 6.19 7.51 3.42
C PHE A 188 5.14 8.51 2.90
N LEU A 189 5.57 9.62 2.28
CA LEU A 189 4.66 10.61 1.68
C LEU A 189 3.83 10.02 0.54
N VAL A 190 4.45 9.23 -0.35
CA VAL A 190 3.73 8.54 -1.44
C VAL A 190 2.66 7.61 -0.88
N LEU A 191 2.98 6.83 0.16
CA LEU A 191 2.03 5.92 0.79
C LEU A 191 0.93 6.69 1.53
N PHE A 192 1.30 7.70 2.31
CA PHE A 192 0.36 8.50 3.09
C PHE A 192 -0.67 9.23 2.21
N ILE A 193 -0.24 9.79 1.08
CA ILE A 193 -1.14 10.51 0.17
C ILE A 193 -1.85 9.53 -0.76
N GLY A 194 -1.08 8.73 -1.51
CA GLY A 194 -1.59 7.88 -2.57
C GLY A 194 -2.35 6.66 -2.05
N VAL A 195 -1.70 5.88 -1.18
CA VAL A 195 -2.26 4.60 -0.72
C VAL A 195 -3.42 4.79 0.26
N THR A 196 -3.43 5.87 1.05
CA THR A 196 -4.60 6.19 1.90
C THR A 196 -5.86 6.36 1.07
N VAL A 197 -5.77 7.09 -0.05
CA VAL A 197 -6.92 7.29 -0.96
C VAL A 197 -7.26 6.01 -1.71
N ALA A 198 -6.24 5.26 -2.16
CA ALA A 198 -6.44 4.04 -2.95
C ALA A 198 -7.04 2.88 -2.14
N PHE A 199 -6.69 2.74 -0.85
CA PHE A 199 -7.13 1.62 -0.01
C PHE A 199 -8.36 1.94 0.84
N ASP A 200 -8.84 3.19 0.84
CA ASP A 200 -10.15 3.52 1.37
C ASP A 200 -11.21 3.14 0.35
N GLU A 201 -11.89 2.01 0.56
CA GLU A 201 -12.90 1.49 -0.38
C GLU A 201 -14.04 2.47 -0.65
N ARG A 202 -14.45 3.25 0.35
CA ARG A 202 -15.56 4.20 0.20
C ARG A 202 -15.11 5.36 -0.66
N ARG A 203 -13.98 5.98 -0.26
CA ARG A 203 -13.42 7.14 -0.96
C ARG A 203 -12.98 6.80 -2.38
N SER A 204 -12.35 5.65 -2.60
CA SER A 204 -11.94 5.20 -3.93
C SER A 204 -13.13 4.98 -4.88
N LYS A 205 -14.25 4.44 -4.37
CA LYS A 205 -15.50 4.30 -5.16
C LYS A 205 -16.14 5.64 -5.47
N GLU A 206 -16.19 6.56 -4.51
CA GLU A 206 -16.76 7.91 -4.69
C GLU A 206 -15.94 8.76 -5.68
N LEU A 207 -14.60 8.70 -5.61
CA LEU A 207 -13.70 9.46 -6.49
C LEU A 207 -13.54 8.83 -7.88
N GLY A 208 -13.67 7.51 -7.98
CA GLY A 208 -13.48 6.76 -9.21
C GLY A 208 -12.01 6.51 -9.58
N LEU A 209 -11.81 5.55 -10.48
CA LEU A 209 -10.48 5.03 -10.85
C LEU A 209 -9.51 6.12 -11.32
N VAL A 210 -9.98 7.02 -12.19
CA VAL A 210 -9.14 8.07 -12.77
C VAL A 210 -8.53 8.96 -11.68
N VAL A 211 -9.35 9.42 -10.74
CA VAL A 211 -8.88 10.29 -9.65
C VAL A 211 -7.93 9.55 -8.72
N VAL A 212 -8.22 8.29 -8.37
CA VAL A 212 -7.31 7.47 -7.55
C VAL A 212 -5.94 7.34 -8.23
N CYS A 213 -5.90 6.98 -9.52
CA CYS A 213 -4.65 6.89 -10.28
C CYS A 213 -3.93 8.24 -10.36
N THR A 214 -4.65 9.34 -10.54
CA THR A 214 -4.09 10.70 -10.52
C THR A 214 -3.45 11.04 -9.18
N VAL A 215 -4.11 10.74 -8.05
CA VAL A 215 -3.57 11.04 -6.72
C VAL A 215 -2.30 10.23 -6.44
N VAL A 216 -2.28 8.94 -6.76
CA VAL A 216 -1.09 8.09 -6.58
C VAL A 216 0.07 8.57 -7.47
N ALA A 217 -0.20 8.87 -8.74
CA ALA A 217 0.81 9.41 -9.67
C ALA A 217 1.33 10.79 -9.23
N ALA A 218 0.44 11.68 -8.77
CA ALA A 218 0.80 13.00 -8.25
C ALA A 218 1.67 12.89 -7.00
N ALA A 219 1.35 11.97 -6.09
CA ALA A 219 2.16 11.75 -4.89
C ALA A 219 3.60 11.31 -5.25
N MET A 220 3.76 10.42 -6.23
CA MET A 220 5.09 10.02 -6.73
C MET A 220 5.84 11.19 -7.38
N ALA A 221 5.15 11.98 -8.22
CA ALA A 221 5.75 13.16 -8.85
C ALA A 221 6.21 14.20 -7.82
N VAL A 222 5.38 14.49 -6.80
CA VAL A 222 5.72 15.39 -5.70
C VAL A 222 6.92 14.86 -4.91
N ALA A 223 6.97 13.56 -4.61
CA ALA A 223 8.10 12.97 -3.90
C ALA A 223 9.41 13.11 -4.69
N VAL A 224 9.38 12.89 -6.01
CA VAL A 224 10.54 13.13 -6.88
C VAL A 224 10.93 14.62 -6.87
N PHE A 225 9.96 15.54 -7.03
CA PHE A 225 10.21 16.98 -6.99
C PHE A 225 10.86 17.44 -5.68
N VAL A 226 10.33 17.01 -4.54
CA VAL A 226 10.87 17.32 -3.21
C VAL A 226 12.28 16.77 -3.08
N SER A 227 12.53 15.54 -3.53
CA SER A 227 13.85 14.91 -3.40
C SER A 227 14.95 15.65 -4.17
N VAL A 228 14.67 16.09 -5.40
CA VAL A 228 15.61 16.88 -6.21
C VAL A 228 15.80 18.27 -5.60
N THR A 229 14.74 18.86 -5.05
CA THR A 229 14.81 20.20 -4.44
C THR A 229 15.65 20.21 -3.16
N VAL A 230 15.43 19.24 -2.26
CA VAL A 230 16.12 19.17 -0.96
C VAL A 230 17.59 18.81 -1.13
N THR A 231 17.92 17.92 -2.06
CA THR A 231 19.32 17.52 -2.30
C THR A 231 20.12 18.58 -3.03
N GLY A 232 19.46 19.47 -3.79
CA GLY A 232 20.09 20.58 -4.50
C GLY A 232 21.08 20.16 -5.60
N ASN A 233 21.26 18.85 -5.82
CA ASN A 233 22.25 18.30 -6.73
C ASN A 233 21.60 18.06 -8.10
N ALA A 234 22.05 18.80 -9.11
CA ALA A 234 21.54 18.66 -10.49
C ALA A 234 21.79 17.27 -11.10
N GLN A 235 22.75 16.51 -10.57
CA GLN A 235 23.06 15.14 -10.99
C GLN A 235 22.26 14.09 -10.20
N TYR A 236 21.51 14.49 -9.18
CA TYR A 236 20.61 13.61 -8.45
C TYR A 236 19.29 13.51 -9.22
N GLY A 237 19.09 12.38 -9.90
CA GLY A 237 17.90 12.11 -10.73
C GLY A 237 16.59 11.94 -9.94
N GLY A 238 16.61 12.17 -8.63
CA GLY A 238 15.48 12.00 -7.72
C GLY A 238 15.55 10.70 -6.92
N VAL A 239 14.66 10.61 -5.92
CA VAL A 239 14.47 9.43 -5.08
C VAL A 239 14.08 8.20 -5.90
N GLY A 240 14.54 7.03 -5.46
CA GLY A 240 14.28 5.74 -6.09
C GLY A 240 12.82 5.31 -5.99
N LEU A 241 12.23 5.31 -4.79
CA LEU A 241 10.83 4.92 -4.46
C LEU A 241 10.42 3.49 -4.83
N ASN A 242 11.16 2.83 -5.71
CA ASN A 242 10.87 1.54 -6.30
C ASN A 242 12.15 0.68 -6.29
N PRO A 243 12.26 -0.29 -5.37
CA PRO A 243 13.42 -1.15 -5.29
C PRO A 243 13.65 -1.98 -6.56
N ALA A 244 12.59 -2.41 -7.26
CA ALA A 244 12.74 -3.13 -8.52
C ALA A 244 13.36 -2.23 -9.60
N ARG A 245 12.96 -0.96 -9.69
CA ARG A 245 13.59 0.03 -10.59
C ARG A 245 15.09 0.12 -10.33
N CYS A 246 15.48 0.32 -9.08
CA CYS A 246 16.89 0.44 -8.72
C CYS A 246 17.66 -0.85 -9.01
N LEU A 247 17.09 -2.01 -8.69
CA LEU A 247 17.69 -3.32 -8.92
C LEU A 247 17.92 -3.60 -10.41
N GLY A 248 16.92 -3.35 -11.25
CA GLY A 248 17.00 -3.58 -12.69
C GLY A 248 18.13 -2.77 -13.33
N ALA A 249 18.23 -1.49 -12.95
CA ALA A 249 19.32 -0.62 -13.39
C ALA A 249 20.69 -1.15 -12.94
N ALA A 250 20.81 -1.53 -11.66
CA ALA A 250 22.08 -2.01 -11.10
C ALA A 250 22.57 -3.31 -11.73
N LEU A 251 21.66 -4.21 -12.07
CA LEU A 251 21.97 -5.45 -12.80
C LEU A 251 22.33 -5.19 -14.27
N ALA A 252 21.70 -4.20 -14.93
CA ALA A 252 21.98 -3.87 -16.32
C ALA A 252 23.27 -3.04 -16.51
N GLU A 253 23.52 -2.04 -15.66
CA GLU A 253 24.69 -1.15 -15.76
C GLU A 253 25.95 -1.78 -15.13
N GLY A 254 25.82 -2.43 -13.98
CA GLY A 254 26.92 -3.06 -13.25
C GLY A 254 27.43 -2.23 -12.07
N ARG A 255 28.74 -2.30 -11.82
CA ARG A 255 29.38 -1.99 -10.51
C ARG A 255 29.04 -0.62 -9.91
N GLY A 256 28.81 0.41 -10.71
CA GLY A 256 28.60 1.79 -10.23
C GLY A 256 27.33 2.00 -9.39
N LEU A 257 26.30 1.17 -9.58
CA LEU A 257 24.99 1.33 -8.92
C LEU A 257 24.80 0.39 -7.71
N TRP A 258 25.81 -0.41 -7.38
CA TRP A 258 25.77 -1.32 -6.22
C TRP A 258 26.18 -0.63 -4.92
N ASP A 259 26.94 0.46 -5.01
CA ASP A 259 27.33 1.23 -3.83
C ASP A 259 26.09 1.88 -3.19
N GLY A 260 25.86 1.60 -1.91
CA GLY A 260 24.68 2.05 -1.19
C GLY A 260 23.35 1.45 -1.65
N HIS A 261 23.33 0.42 -2.51
CA HIS A 261 22.10 -0.10 -3.12
C HIS A 261 21.04 -0.55 -2.10
N TRP A 262 21.48 -1.07 -0.95
CA TRP A 262 20.60 -1.50 0.14
C TRP A 262 19.67 -0.39 0.63
N VAL A 263 20.08 0.88 0.49
CA VAL A 263 19.30 2.06 0.90
C VAL A 263 17.96 2.11 0.18
N PHE A 264 17.94 1.77 -1.12
CA PHE A 264 16.75 1.78 -1.97
C PHE A 264 15.77 0.65 -1.65
N TRP A 265 16.17 -0.30 -0.80
CA TRP A 265 15.29 -1.34 -0.25
C TRP A 265 14.85 -0.99 1.16
N ILE A 266 15.80 -0.72 2.05
CA ILE A 266 15.53 -0.52 3.47
C ILE A 266 14.74 0.77 3.71
N GLY A 267 15.10 1.89 3.07
CA GLY A 267 14.40 3.16 3.25
C GLY A 267 12.91 3.05 2.93
N PRO A 268 12.55 2.59 1.72
CA PRO A 268 11.15 2.44 1.34
C PRO A 268 10.38 1.38 2.18
N LEU A 269 11.03 0.26 2.55
CA LEU A 269 10.41 -0.75 3.41
C LEU A 269 10.10 -0.21 4.82
N LEU A 270 10.99 0.59 5.40
CA LEU A 270 10.72 1.28 6.67
C LEU A 270 9.53 2.24 6.52
N GLY A 271 9.43 2.94 5.38
CA GLY A 271 8.29 3.79 5.04
C GLY A 271 6.96 3.02 5.08
N CYS A 272 6.92 1.80 4.51
CA CYS A 272 5.76 0.92 4.57
C CYS A 272 5.37 0.54 6.00
N VAL A 273 6.33 0.12 6.82
CA VAL A 273 6.07 -0.31 8.19
C VAL A 273 5.50 0.83 9.03
N VAL A 274 6.10 2.02 8.95
CA VAL A 274 5.66 3.20 9.68
C VAL A 274 4.29 3.68 9.19
N TYR A 275 4.08 3.76 7.88
CA TYR A 275 2.77 4.11 7.32
C TYR A 275 1.69 3.10 7.73
N SER A 276 1.96 1.79 7.69
CA SER A 276 0.99 0.77 8.11
C SER A 276 0.59 0.95 9.59
N ALA A 277 1.57 1.19 10.47
CA ALA A 277 1.33 1.45 11.89
C ALA A 277 0.49 2.72 12.13
N ILE A 278 0.81 3.83 11.44
CA ILE A 278 0.06 5.09 11.57
C ILE A 278 -1.36 4.93 10.99
N SER A 279 -1.49 4.32 9.81
CA SER A 279 -2.77 4.15 9.13
C SER A 279 -3.77 3.30 9.92
N SER A 280 -3.27 2.40 10.76
CA SER A 280 -4.10 1.60 11.66
C SER A 280 -4.74 2.42 12.79
N ASN A 281 -4.13 3.55 13.15
CA ASN A 281 -4.58 4.47 14.20
C ASN A 281 -5.33 5.70 13.65
N MET A 282 -5.40 5.87 12.33
CA MET A 282 -6.12 7.00 11.74
C MET A 282 -7.63 6.90 12.04
N PRO A 283 -8.31 8.03 12.32
CA PRO A 283 -9.76 8.04 12.51
C PRO A 283 -10.45 7.44 11.29
N LYS A 284 -11.26 6.40 11.52
CA LYS A 284 -12.15 5.86 10.49
C LYS A 284 -13.44 6.68 10.55
N GLU A 285 -13.79 7.38 9.48
CA GLU A 285 -15.10 8.01 9.38
C GLU A 285 -16.18 6.95 9.64
N GLY A 286 -17.00 7.17 10.68
CA GLY A 286 -18.04 6.24 11.13
C GLY A 286 -17.92 5.72 12.56
N SER A 287 -16.93 6.14 13.36
CA SER A 287 -16.84 5.76 14.79
C SER A 287 -17.65 6.65 15.74
N VAL A 288 -18.41 7.62 15.24
CA VAL A 288 -19.49 8.26 16.01
C VAL A 288 -20.76 7.48 15.72
N PRO A 289 -21.37 6.81 16.72
CA PRO A 289 -22.68 6.21 16.54
C PRO A 289 -23.65 7.29 16.05
N VAL A 290 -24.30 7.05 14.91
CA VAL A 290 -25.31 7.94 14.31
C VAL A 290 -26.44 8.30 15.30
N ASP A 291 -26.58 7.54 16.39
CA ASP A 291 -27.50 7.83 17.49
C ASP A 291 -27.15 9.09 18.29
N GLU A 292 -25.88 9.50 18.36
CA GLU A 292 -25.46 10.66 19.16
C GLU A 292 -25.66 11.98 18.38
N GLU A 293 -25.43 11.99 17.07
CA GLU A 293 -25.73 13.16 16.21
C GLU A 293 -27.24 13.43 16.13
N HIS A 294 -28.07 12.39 16.02
CA HIS A 294 -29.53 12.56 16.06
C HIS A 294 -30.03 13.01 17.43
N SER A 295 -29.36 12.63 18.52
CA SER A 295 -29.71 13.05 19.88
C SER A 295 -29.31 14.51 20.14
N ILE A 296 -28.14 14.94 19.66
CA ILE A 296 -27.69 16.34 19.77
C ILE A 296 -28.52 17.26 18.88
N LEU A 297 -28.86 16.81 17.66
CA LEU A 297 -29.75 17.57 16.76
C LEU A 297 -31.17 17.65 17.30
N LYS A 298 -31.72 16.59 17.90
CA LYS A 298 -33.04 16.67 18.59
C LYS A 298 -33.01 17.56 19.83
N LEU A 299 -31.96 17.49 20.65
CA LEU A 299 -31.81 18.37 21.82
C LEU A 299 -31.67 19.85 21.43
N GLY A 300 -30.99 20.15 20.33
CA GLY A 300 -30.90 21.51 19.78
C GLY A 300 -32.20 22.01 19.13
N GLN A 301 -32.99 21.10 18.54
CA GLN A 301 -34.22 21.44 17.83
C GLN A 301 -35.43 21.58 18.77
N ASP A 302 -35.51 20.76 19.82
CA ASP A 302 -36.54 20.86 20.87
C ASP A 302 -36.33 22.08 21.79
N SER A 303 -35.09 22.60 21.87
CA SER A 303 -34.77 23.82 22.65
C SER A 303 -35.04 25.12 21.88
N CYS A 304 -35.15 25.07 20.54
CA CYS A 304 -35.21 26.27 19.70
C CYS A 304 -36.54 26.50 18.99
N PHE A 305 -37.46 25.53 18.93
CA PHE A 305 -38.74 25.72 18.26
C PHE A 305 -39.91 25.19 19.07
N GLY A 306 -40.56 26.11 19.79
CA GLY A 306 -41.96 25.94 20.16
C GLY A 306 -42.81 25.76 18.90
N SER A 307 -43.59 24.67 18.87
CA SER A 307 -44.65 24.41 17.87
C SER A 307 -45.80 25.42 18.04
N PRO A 308 -46.81 25.53 17.11
CA PRO A 308 -46.93 25.04 15.72
C PRO A 308 -47.40 26.13 14.72
N ALA A 309 -47.30 25.87 13.40
CA ALA A 309 -48.40 26.17 12.44
C ALA A 309 -48.12 25.68 11.00
N ASN A 310 -48.96 24.76 10.54
CA ASN A 310 -49.58 24.63 9.21
C ASN A 310 -49.02 25.48 8.03
N VAL A 311 -48.37 24.84 7.04
CA VAL A 311 -48.43 25.26 5.62
C VAL A 311 -48.30 24.02 4.71
N ARG A 312 -49.36 23.73 3.94
CA ARG A 312 -49.33 22.93 2.69
C ARG A 312 -48.71 23.76 1.58
N THR A 313 -47.81 23.20 0.75
CA THR A 313 -47.72 23.36 -0.74
C THR A 313 -46.63 22.38 -1.23
N LEU A 314 -46.96 21.29 -1.96
CA LEU A 314 -46.81 21.13 -3.43
C LEU A 314 -45.53 21.75 -4.03
N VAL A 315 -44.66 20.94 -4.65
CA VAL A 315 -44.28 21.04 -6.08
C VAL A 315 -43.41 19.83 -6.47
N SER A 316 -43.85 19.19 -7.54
CA SER A 316 -43.17 18.25 -8.44
C SER A 316 -42.26 18.98 -9.43
N VAL A 317 -41.04 18.50 -9.66
CA VAL A 317 -40.42 18.18 -10.98
C VAL A 317 -39.40 17.08 -10.74
#